data_AF-A0A1D7NK25-F1
#
_entry.id   AF-A0A1D7NK25-F1
#
_cell.length_a   1.000
_cell.length_b   1.000
_cell.length_c   1.000
_cell.angle_alpha   90.00
_cell.angle_beta   90.00
_cell.angle_gamma   90.00
#
_symmetry.space_group_name_H-M   'P 1'
#
loop_
_entity.id
_entity.type
_entity.pdbx_description
1 polymer ?
#
loop_
_entity_poly.entity_id
_entity_poly.type
_entity_poly.pdbx_seq_one_letter_code
_entity_poly.pdbx_strand_id
1 'polypeptide(L)'
;MGRIKKDYHELDELIARWNLSESDLRYVVENGKLPLSVRIYAQPMELGSYEAEDWGQMPVPYHQGTFDGVADLLRFDIYRLFLEGEVMASEFSLPNGDYASLLNPAEARSIKRANLVVREDARLEFEQAVLGTLSQVEPEKPDFRRFSYAGRIWNFTEMQARGMLFLFEAAKSGDPEQHFRKILDAAHSGSDKIAHLYSSRRDWTKVILKAKGRLGWYFMEPSLVVAMSR
;
A
#
# COMPACT_ATOMS: atom_id res chain seq x y z
N MET A 1 -9.13 11.95 16.29
CA MET A 1 -8.77 10.62 16.84
C MET A 1 -9.91 10.14 17.73
N GLY A 2 -10.48 8.97 17.45
CA GLY A 2 -11.68 8.44 18.12
C GLY A 2 -11.47 8.11 19.60
N ARG A 3 -12.52 8.28 20.42
CA ARG A 3 -12.52 8.20 21.89
C ARG A 3 -12.62 6.78 22.47
N ILE A 4 -12.47 5.72 21.68
CA ILE A 4 -12.74 4.33 22.11
C ILE A 4 -11.58 3.42 21.66
N LYS A 5 -11.14 2.52 22.56
CA LYS A 5 -10.21 1.44 22.25
C LYS A 5 -10.94 0.43 21.36
N LYS A 6 -10.49 0.27 20.11
CA LYS A 6 -11.02 -0.70 19.15
C LYS A 6 -10.20 -1.98 19.22
N ASP A 7 -10.85 -3.14 19.26
CA ASP A 7 -10.17 -4.45 19.21
C ASP A 7 -9.87 -4.91 17.77
N TYR A 8 -10.50 -4.28 16.79
CA TYR A 8 -10.29 -4.49 15.36
C TYR A 8 -10.69 -3.24 14.57
N HIS A 9 -10.21 -3.13 13.34
CA HIS A 9 -10.48 -2.01 12.42
C HIS A 9 -10.96 -2.54 11.08
N GLU A 10 -11.81 -1.77 10.39
CA GLU A 10 -12.20 -2.12 9.02
C GLU A 10 -10.96 -2.08 8.10
N LEU A 11 -10.86 -3.02 7.18
CA LEU A 11 -9.73 -3.10 6.27
C LEU A 11 -9.57 -1.81 5.44
N ASP A 12 -10.66 -1.28 4.89
CA ASP A 12 -10.62 -0.07 4.06
C ASP A 12 -10.22 1.20 4.87
N GLU A 13 -10.55 1.26 6.18
CA GLU A 13 -10.08 2.33 7.08
C GLU A 13 -8.54 2.30 7.18
N LEU A 14 -7.96 1.10 7.32
CA LEU A 14 -6.52 0.92 7.47
C LEU A 14 -5.77 1.13 6.15
N ILE A 15 -6.30 0.65 5.04
CA ILE A 15 -5.67 0.85 3.71
C ILE A 15 -5.55 2.35 3.41
N ALA A 16 -6.62 3.11 3.64
CA ALA A 16 -6.60 4.55 3.46
C ALA A 16 -5.60 5.23 4.40
N ARG A 17 -5.51 4.78 5.65
CA ARG A 17 -4.56 5.30 6.64
C ARG A 17 -3.10 5.00 6.28
N TRP A 18 -2.84 3.82 5.75
CA TRP A 18 -1.50 3.35 5.39
C TRP A 18 -1.06 3.76 3.98
N ASN A 19 -1.96 4.36 3.19
CA ASN A 19 -1.74 4.68 1.79
C ASN A 19 -1.28 3.44 0.97
N LEU A 20 -1.83 2.27 1.29
CA LEU A 20 -1.48 1.00 0.67
C LEU A 20 -2.19 0.85 -0.69
N SER A 21 -1.45 0.50 -1.73
CA SER A 21 -2.03 0.17 -3.03
C SER A 21 -2.71 -1.21 -2.98
N GLU A 22 -3.62 -1.48 -3.92
CA GLU A 22 -4.28 -2.79 -4.00
C GLU A 22 -3.27 -3.93 -4.29
N SER A 23 -2.22 -3.65 -5.07
CA SER A 23 -1.14 -4.62 -5.33
C SER A 23 -0.31 -4.91 -4.08
N ASP A 24 -0.02 -3.90 -3.26
CA ASP A 24 0.76 -4.08 -2.04
C ASP A 24 -0.06 -4.80 -0.98
N LEU A 25 -1.34 -4.45 -0.85
CA LEU A 25 -2.29 -5.16 0.01
C LEU A 25 -2.32 -6.65 -0.35
N ARG A 26 -2.52 -6.96 -1.63
CA ARG A 26 -2.54 -8.34 -2.11
C ARG A 26 -1.24 -9.05 -1.75
N TYR A 27 -0.09 -8.42 -2.00
CA TYR A 27 1.21 -9.00 -1.66
C TYR A 27 1.36 -9.29 -0.16
N VAL A 28 1.06 -8.34 0.73
CA VAL A 28 1.26 -8.56 2.18
C VAL A 28 0.32 -9.62 2.72
N VAL A 29 -0.90 -9.66 2.22
CA VAL A 29 -1.94 -10.62 2.61
C VAL A 29 -1.62 -12.02 2.07
N GLU A 30 -1.31 -12.16 0.78
CA GLU A 30 -0.95 -13.44 0.16
C GLU A 30 0.30 -14.07 0.77
N ASN A 31 1.22 -13.25 1.30
CA ASN A 31 2.41 -13.71 2.00
C ASN A 31 2.17 -13.97 3.50
N GLY A 32 0.98 -13.71 4.03
CA GLY A 32 0.62 -13.92 5.43
C GLY A 32 1.25 -12.91 6.39
N LYS A 33 1.68 -11.74 5.89
CA LYS A 33 2.21 -10.64 6.70
C LYS A 33 1.11 -9.79 7.34
N LEU A 34 -0.10 -9.86 6.79
CA LEU A 34 -1.28 -9.19 7.32
C LEU A 34 -2.44 -10.20 7.34
N PRO A 35 -2.73 -10.82 8.50
CA PRO A 35 -3.94 -11.62 8.68
C PRO A 35 -5.19 -10.77 8.44
N LEU A 36 -6.13 -11.30 7.66
CA LEU A 36 -7.44 -10.69 7.45
C LEU A 36 -8.48 -11.51 8.18
N SER A 37 -9.32 -10.85 8.95
CA SER A 37 -10.29 -11.49 9.82
C SER A 37 -11.71 -11.10 9.46
N VAL A 38 -12.67 -11.86 9.96
CA VAL A 38 -14.10 -11.58 9.85
C VAL A 38 -14.77 -11.66 11.21
N ARG A 39 -15.89 -10.96 11.34
CA ARG A 39 -16.75 -11.00 12.53
C ARG A 39 -17.71 -12.17 12.38
N ILE A 40 -17.65 -13.10 13.30
CA ILE A 40 -18.53 -14.27 13.38
C ILE A 40 -19.53 -14.00 14.51
N TYR A 41 -20.82 -14.07 14.19
CA TYR A 41 -21.90 -13.81 15.13
C TYR A 41 -22.74 -15.06 15.33
N ALA A 42 -22.74 -15.54 16.58
CA ALA A 42 -23.55 -16.65 17.05
C ALA A 42 -23.59 -17.84 16.07
N GLN A 43 -22.43 -18.30 15.58
CA GLN A 43 -22.36 -19.44 14.65
C GLN A 43 -22.05 -20.75 15.41
N PRO A 44 -22.72 -21.86 15.08
CA PRO A 44 -22.35 -23.18 15.58
C PRO A 44 -20.99 -23.61 14.99
N MET A 45 -19.99 -23.75 15.85
CA MET A 45 -18.61 -24.04 15.47
C MET A 45 -17.98 -25.12 16.33
N GLU A 46 -17.05 -25.86 15.73
CA GLU A 46 -16.05 -26.66 16.42
C GLU A 46 -14.75 -25.85 16.53
N LEU A 47 -14.16 -25.86 17.73
CA LEU A 47 -12.84 -25.28 18.00
C LEU A 47 -11.90 -26.40 18.42
N GLY A 48 -10.66 -26.31 17.97
CA GLY A 48 -9.62 -27.24 18.35
C GLY A 48 -8.23 -26.71 18.14
N SER A 49 -7.26 -27.40 18.70
CA SER A 49 -5.84 -27.12 18.51
C SER A 49 -5.24 -28.08 17.47
N TYR A 50 -3.98 -27.89 17.15
CA TYR A 50 -3.20 -28.83 16.36
C TYR A 50 -2.15 -29.51 17.23
N GLU A 51 -2.12 -30.84 17.21
CA GLU A 51 -1.04 -31.62 17.81
C GLU A 51 -0.02 -32.01 16.73
N ALA A 52 1.27 -31.92 17.08
CA ALA A 52 2.35 -32.28 16.18
C ALA A 52 2.60 -33.79 16.23
N GLU A 53 2.50 -34.43 15.07
CA GLU A 53 2.74 -35.85 14.84
C GLU A 53 3.85 -36.04 13.81
N ASP A 54 4.39 -37.26 13.70
CA ASP A 54 5.48 -37.59 12.76
C ASP A 54 5.15 -37.29 11.29
N TRP A 55 3.86 -37.24 10.93
CA TRP A 55 3.35 -37.00 9.58
C TRP A 55 2.71 -35.62 9.38
N GLY A 56 2.72 -34.73 10.38
CA GLY A 56 2.18 -33.38 10.27
C GLY A 56 1.35 -32.96 11.48
N GLN A 57 0.44 -32.02 11.25
CA GLN A 57 -0.45 -31.50 12.30
C GLN A 57 -1.79 -32.23 12.26
N MET A 58 -2.21 -32.76 13.42
CA MET A 58 -3.50 -33.40 13.60
C MET A 58 -4.47 -32.45 14.33
N PRO A 59 -5.67 -32.18 13.79
CA PRO A 59 -6.66 -31.37 14.50
C PRO A 59 -7.23 -32.13 15.69
N VAL A 60 -7.24 -31.50 16.86
CA VAL A 60 -7.78 -32.06 18.12
C VAL A 60 -8.89 -31.13 18.63
N PRO A 61 -10.18 -31.51 18.45
CA PRO A 61 -11.29 -30.68 18.89
C PRO A 61 -11.40 -30.68 20.42
N TYR A 62 -11.64 -29.51 21.00
CA TYR A 62 -11.88 -29.36 22.45
C TYR A 62 -13.21 -28.67 22.77
N HIS A 63 -13.87 -28.05 21.79
CA HIS A 63 -15.15 -27.38 21.99
C HIS A 63 -16.05 -27.50 20.77
N GLN A 64 -17.34 -27.76 21.00
CA GLN A 64 -18.39 -27.59 20.00
C GLN A 64 -19.49 -26.74 20.63
N GLY A 65 -19.85 -25.64 19.99
CA GLY A 65 -20.79 -24.69 20.58
C GLY A 65 -21.00 -23.46 19.72
N THR A 66 -21.59 -22.43 20.32
CA THR A 66 -21.81 -21.15 19.64
C THR A 66 -20.58 -20.26 19.81
N PHE A 67 -20.01 -19.80 18.70
CA PHE A 67 -18.91 -18.86 18.68
C PHE A 67 -19.40 -17.45 18.31
N ASP A 68 -18.92 -16.46 19.07
CA ASP A 68 -19.09 -15.04 18.80
C ASP A 68 -17.72 -14.35 18.98
N GLY A 69 -17.20 -13.75 17.91
CA GLY A 69 -15.86 -13.19 17.94
C GLY A 69 -15.29 -12.86 16.56
N VAL A 70 -13.99 -12.61 16.54
CA VAL A 70 -13.23 -12.35 15.31
C VAL A 70 -12.30 -13.53 15.04
N ALA A 71 -12.34 -14.05 13.82
CA ALA A 71 -11.50 -15.16 13.39
C ALA A 71 -10.83 -14.82 12.05
N ASP A 72 -9.59 -15.28 11.89
CA ASP A 72 -8.78 -15.03 10.71
C ASP A 72 -9.18 -15.97 9.58
N LEU A 73 -9.30 -15.43 8.36
CA LEU A 73 -9.52 -16.24 7.17
C LEU A 73 -8.26 -17.04 6.85
N LEU A 74 -8.46 -18.27 6.38
CA LEU A 74 -7.36 -19.08 5.87
C LEU A 74 -6.81 -18.48 4.57
N ARG A 75 -5.52 -18.72 4.32
CA ARG A 75 -4.81 -18.18 3.14
C ARG A 75 -5.50 -18.54 1.82
N PHE A 76 -6.04 -19.76 1.72
CA PHE A 76 -6.75 -20.21 0.54
C PHE A 76 -8.03 -19.38 0.27
N ASP A 77 -8.82 -19.12 1.31
CA ASP A 77 -10.06 -18.33 1.19
C ASP A 77 -9.77 -16.85 0.90
N ILE A 78 -8.70 -16.32 1.49
CA ILE A 78 -8.19 -14.99 1.17
C ILE A 78 -7.85 -14.90 -0.32
N TYR A 79 -7.08 -15.85 -0.86
CA TYR A 79 -6.72 -15.84 -2.28
C TYR A 79 -7.96 -15.85 -3.18
N ARG A 80 -8.94 -16.71 -2.88
CA ARG A 80 -10.21 -16.76 -3.61
C ARG A 80 -11.00 -15.47 -3.48
N LEU A 81 -11.06 -14.87 -2.30
CA LEU A 81 -11.73 -13.61 -2.06
C LEU A 81 -11.17 -12.47 -2.92
N PHE A 82 -9.84 -12.36 -3.06
CA PHE A 82 -9.21 -11.34 -3.90
C PHE A 82 -9.35 -11.61 -5.40
N LEU A 83 -9.52 -12.87 -5.80
CA LEU A 83 -9.68 -13.27 -7.19
C LEU A 83 -11.15 -13.19 -7.66
N GLU A 84 -12.06 -13.75 -6.88
CA GLU A 84 -13.49 -13.94 -7.20
C GLU A 84 -14.36 -12.81 -6.60
N GLY A 85 -13.84 -12.03 -5.65
CA GLY A 85 -14.54 -10.91 -5.01
C GLY A 85 -15.43 -11.32 -3.82
N GLU A 86 -15.71 -12.60 -3.68
CA GLU A 86 -16.42 -13.20 -2.55
C GLU A 86 -15.96 -14.63 -2.28
N VAL A 87 -16.13 -15.10 -1.04
CA VAL A 87 -15.83 -16.49 -0.65
C VAL A 87 -16.81 -16.99 0.39
N MET A 88 -17.08 -18.29 0.38
CA MET A 88 -17.90 -19.00 1.38
C MET A 88 -16.95 -19.78 2.30
N ALA A 89 -16.32 -19.09 3.26
CA ALA A 89 -15.39 -19.74 4.18
C ALA A 89 -16.16 -20.48 5.30
N SER A 90 -15.76 -21.73 5.57
CA SER A 90 -16.28 -22.54 6.68
C SER A 90 -15.23 -22.87 7.72
N GLU A 91 -13.97 -22.53 7.45
CA GLU A 91 -12.83 -22.79 8.32
C GLU A 91 -12.04 -21.49 8.54
N PHE A 92 -11.55 -21.32 9.76
CA PHE A 92 -10.90 -20.10 10.22
C PHE A 92 -9.75 -20.45 11.15
N SER A 93 -8.79 -19.54 11.26
CA SER A 93 -7.74 -19.57 12.28
C SER A 93 -8.08 -18.61 13.41
N LEU A 94 -7.91 -19.05 14.65
CA LEU A 94 -8.01 -18.21 15.82
C LEU A 94 -6.66 -17.53 16.11
N PRO A 95 -6.66 -16.39 16.84
CA PRO A 95 -5.44 -15.64 17.17
C PRO A 95 -4.33 -16.44 17.85
N ASN A 96 -4.70 -17.47 18.61
CA ASN A 96 -3.79 -18.34 19.35
C ASN A 96 -3.23 -19.50 18.50
N GLY A 97 -3.58 -19.58 17.20
CA GLY A 97 -3.17 -20.66 16.30
C GLY A 97 -4.11 -21.87 16.31
N ASP A 98 -5.18 -21.84 17.09
CA ASP A 98 -6.24 -22.85 17.05
C ASP A 98 -7.07 -22.73 15.77
N TYR A 99 -7.78 -23.79 15.40
CA TYR A 99 -8.76 -23.73 14.33
C TYR A 99 -10.16 -23.49 14.87
N ALA A 100 -10.99 -22.89 14.01
CA ALA A 100 -12.43 -22.82 14.19
C ALA A 100 -13.11 -23.22 12.88
N SER A 101 -14.01 -24.19 12.92
CA SER A 101 -14.76 -24.65 11.75
C SER A 101 -16.26 -24.60 12.02
N LEU A 102 -17.06 -24.31 10.99
CA LEU A 102 -18.50 -24.40 11.09
C LEU A 102 -18.91 -25.87 11.26
N LEU A 103 -19.82 -26.15 12.20
CA LEU A 103 -20.38 -27.50 12.35
C LEU A 103 -21.18 -27.93 11.10
N ASN A 104 -21.73 -26.95 10.37
CA ASN A 104 -22.40 -27.16 9.10
C ASN A 104 -21.84 -26.20 8.03
N PRO A 105 -20.95 -26.66 7.13
CA PRO A 105 -20.38 -25.83 6.08
C PRO A 105 -21.42 -25.22 5.12
N ALA A 106 -22.60 -25.82 4.99
CA ALA A 106 -23.67 -25.28 4.14
C ALA A 106 -24.27 -23.97 4.70
N GLU A 107 -24.03 -23.66 5.96
CA GLU A 107 -24.44 -22.40 6.62
C GLU A 107 -23.39 -21.30 6.50
N ALA A 108 -22.27 -21.56 5.81
CA ALA A 108 -21.29 -20.53 5.50
C ALA A 108 -21.96 -19.32 4.86
N ARG A 109 -21.51 -18.12 5.22
CA ARG A 109 -22.03 -16.86 4.68
C ARG A 109 -21.06 -16.33 3.64
N SER A 110 -21.57 -15.59 2.65
CA SER A 110 -20.74 -14.90 1.68
C SER A 110 -19.95 -13.80 2.37
N ILE A 111 -18.62 -13.92 2.29
CA ILE A 111 -17.66 -12.97 2.82
C ILE A 111 -17.15 -12.16 1.64
N LYS A 112 -17.22 -10.83 1.77
CA LYS A 112 -16.72 -9.85 0.81
C LYS A 112 -15.66 -8.98 1.46
N ARG A 113 -14.94 -8.21 0.65
CA ARG A 113 -13.98 -7.21 1.15
C ARG A 113 -14.55 -6.33 2.26
N ALA A 114 -15.80 -5.88 2.10
CA ALA A 114 -16.47 -5.02 3.07
C ALA A 114 -16.72 -5.68 4.44
N ASN A 115 -16.56 -7.00 4.56
CA ASN A 115 -16.67 -7.73 5.82
C ASN A 115 -15.32 -7.89 6.53
N LEU A 116 -14.22 -7.53 5.87
CA LEU A 116 -12.86 -7.77 6.35
C LEU A 116 -12.44 -6.73 7.38
N VAL A 117 -11.87 -7.25 8.45
CA VAL A 117 -11.25 -6.47 9.51
C VAL A 117 -9.81 -6.91 9.73
N VAL A 118 -9.05 -6.06 10.40
CA VAL A 118 -7.74 -6.40 10.94
C VAL A 118 -7.81 -6.23 12.46
N ARG A 119 -7.40 -7.27 13.18
CA ARG A 119 -7.30 -7.24 14.65
C ARG A 119 -6.25 -6.22 15.11
N GLU A 120 -6.44 -5.62 16.28
CA GLU A 120 -5.53 -4.57 16.79
C GLU A 120 -4.09 -5.06 16.94
N ASP A 121 -3.89 -6.30 17.41
CA ASP A 121 -2.57 -6.93 17.54
C ASP A 121 -1.89 -7.12 16.17
N ALA A 122 -2.60 -7.70 15.20
CA ALA A 122 -2.12 -7.86 13.83
C ALA A 122 -1.80 -6.51 13.17
N ARG A 123 -2.60 -5.46 13.43
CA ARG A 123 -2.32 -4.09 12.99
C ARG A 123 -0.99 -3.59 13.55
N LEU A 124 -0.79 -3.72 14.86
CA LEU A 124 0.42 -3.24 15.53
C LEU A 124 1.66 -3.98 15.04
N GLU A 125 1.57 -5.31 14.87
CA GLU A 125 2.66 -6.13 14.32
C GLU A 125 2.98 -5.71 12.88
N PHE A 126 1.97 -5.53 12.04
CA PHE A 126 2.15 -5.06 10.66
C PHE A 126 2.76 -3.64 10.61
N GLU A 127 2.27 -2.74 11.45
CA GLU A 127 2.79 -1.38 11.56
C GLU A 127 4.27 -1.37 11.99
N GLN A 128 4.67 -2.25 12.90
CA GLN A 128 6.08 -2.36 13.33
C GLN A 128 6.96 -3.06 12.29
N ALA A 129 6.53 -4.20 11.76
CA ALA A 129 7.35 -5.10 10.95
C ALA A 129 7.38 -4.75 9.46
N VAL A 130 6.35 -4.05 8.96
CA VAL A 130 6.21 -3.72 7.54
C VAL A 130 6.19 -2.22 7.33
N LEU A 131 5.41 -1.44 8.11
CA LEU A 131 5.37 0.02 7.93
C LEU A 131 6.56 0.75 8.60
N GLY A 132 7.11 0.19 9.69
CA GLY A 132 8.39 0.63 10.26
C GLY A 132 9.55 0.50 9.28
N THR A 133 9.46 -0.47 8.37
CA THR A 133 10.42 -0.74 7.28
C THR A 133 10.06 0.03 6.00
N LEU A 134 8.78 0.24 5.68
CA LEU A 134 8.34 1.10 4.56
C LEU A 134 8.68 2.58 4.81
N SER A 135 8.76 3.02 6.06
CA SER A 135 9.35 4.32 6.41
C SER A 135 10.85 4.43 6.06
N GLN A 136 11.50 3.32 5.70
CA GLN A 136 12.87 3.27 5.17
C GLN A 136 12.96 2.88 3.69
N VAL A 137 11.84 2.48 3.04
CA VAL A 137 11.84 1.95 1.66
C VAL A 137 10.62 2.41 0.84
N GLU A 138 10.11 3.62 1.04
CA GLU A 138 9.80 4.42 -0.14
C GLU A 138 11.15 4.95 -0.63
N PRO A 139 11.52 4.87 -1.92
CA PRO A 139 12.58 5.73 -2.40
C PRO A 139 12.13 7.14 -2.08
N GLU A 140 12.79 7.76 -1.09
CA GLU A 140 12.51 9.12 -0.65
C GLU A 140 12.28 9.94 -1.91
N LYS A 141 11.09 10.56 -2.05
CA LYS A 141 10.78 11.34 -3.25
C LYS A 141 11.99 12.24 -3.50
N PRO A 142 12.66 12.12 -4.66
CA PRO A 142 13.97 12.71 -4.82
C PRO A 142 13.92 14.20 -4.49
N ASP A 143 14.72 14.62 -3.52
CA ASP A 143 14.73 16.02 -3.10
C ASP A 143 15.47 16.87 -4.15
N PHE A 144 14.70 17.43 -5.07
CA PHE A 144 15.23 18.30 -6.11
C PHE A 144 15.70 19.67 -5.59
N ARG A 145 15.56 19.99 -4.29
CA ARG A 145 16.14 21.22 -3.71
C ARG A 145 17.66 21.18 -3.73
N ARG A 146 18.26 20.00 -3.55
CA ARG A 146 19.71 19.81 -3.65
C ARG A 146 20.07 18.38 -4.02
N PHE A 147 20.69 18.20 -5.19
CA PHE A 147 21.10 16.86 -5.67
C PHE A 147 22.40 16.93 -6.47
N SER A 148 23.12 15.80 -6.55
CA SER A 148 24.31 15.66 -7.39
C SER A 148 23.94 14.98 -8.71
N TYR A 149 24.31 15.58 -9.82
CA TYR A 149 24.08 15.02 -11.15
C TYR A 149 25.15 15.49 -12.13
N ALA A 150 25.69 14.56 -12.92
CA ALA A 150 26.76 14.81 -13.89
C ALA A 150 28.00 15.52 -13.28
N GLY A 151 28.40 15.10 -12.07
CA GLY A 151 29.56 15.67 -11.36
C GLY A 151 29.34 17.09 -10.80
N ARG A 152 28.09 17.58 -10.77
CA ARG A 152 27.74 18.90 -10.27
C ARG A 152 26.64 18.83 -9.20
N ILE A 153 26.75 19.67 -8.19
CA ILE A 153 25.68 19.90 -7.22
C ILE A 153 24.69 20.93 -7.79
N TRP A 154 23.45 20.50 -7.95
CA TRP A 154 22.31 21.34 -8.29
C TRP A 154 21.64 21.81 -7.00
N ASN A 155 21.17 23.05 -7.02
CA ASN A 155 20.37 23.60 -5.92
C ASN A 155 19.15 24.29 -6.54
N PHE A 156 17.95 24.05 -6.05
CA PHE A 156 16.73 24.70 -6.52
C PHE A 156 15.94 25.22 -5.33
N THR A 157 15.13 26.24 -5.55
CA THR A 157 14.16 26.67 -4.53
C THR A 157 13.07 25.61 -4.38
N GLU A 158 12.32 25.65 -3.29
CA GLU A 158 11.19 24.74 -3.09
C GLU A 158 10.19 24.77 -4.25
N MET A 159 9.86 25.97 -4.75
CA MET A 159 8.98 26.16 -5.91
C MET A 159 9.52 25.47 -7.16
N GLN A 160 10.82 25.62 -7.44
CA GLN A 160 11.49 25.00 -8.58
C GLN A 160 11.56 23.47 -8.44
N ALA A 161 11.83 22.98 -7.23
CA ALA A 161 11.90 21.56 -6.91
C ALA A 161 10.55 20.87 -7.08
N ARG A 162 9.43 21.51 -6.71
CA ARG A 162 8.07 20.99 -6.98
C ARG A 162 7.82 20.77 -8.46
N GLY A 163 8.20 21.73 -9.31
CA GLY A 163 8.08 21.58 -10.77
C GLY A 163 8.95 20.44 -11.32
N MET A 164 10.13 20.21 -10.74
CA MET A 164 10.98 19.07 -11.10
C MET A 164 10.38 17.74 -10.64
N LEU A 165 9.85 17.67 -9.42
CA LEU A 165 9.20 16.48 -8.89
C LEU A 165 8.02 16.05 -9.78
N PHE A 166 7.20 17.01 -10.21
CA PHE A 166 6.11 16.75 -11.17
C PHE A 166 6.62 16.13 -12.48
N LEU A 167 7.70 16.67 -13.06
CA LEU A 167 8.29 16.12 -14.28
C LEU A 167 8.90 14.73 -14.06
N PHE A 168 9.46 14.47 -12.87
CA PHE A 168 9.98 13.16 -12.50
C PHE A 168 8.87 12.11 -12.39
N GLU A 169 7.77 12.43 -11.72
CA GLU A 169 6.59 11.56 -11.61
C GLU A 169 5.92 11.32 -12.98
N ALA A 170 5.83 12.35 -13.82
CA ALA A 170 5.38 12.26 -15.20
C ALA A 170 6.26 11.31 -16.03
N ALA A 171 7.58 11.38 -15.89
CA ALA A 171 8.49 10.46 -16.55
C ALA A 171 8.36 9.01 -16.05
N LYS A 172 8.18 8.80 -14.73
CA LYS A 172 7.96 7.46 -14.16
C LYS A 172 6.63 6.83 -14.55
N SER A 173 5.60 7.64 -14.80
CA SER A 173 4.26 7.18 -15.19
C SER A 173 4.11 6.93 -16.70
N GLY A 174 5.16 7.11 -17.48
CA GLY A 174 5.15 6.88 -18.93
C GLY A 174 4.64 8.04 -19.78
N ASP A 175 4.37 9.20 -19.17
CA ASP A 175 4.01 10.46 -19.85
C ASP A 175 5.07 11.55 -19.60
N PRO A 176 6.32 11.40 -20.09
CA PRO A 176 7.45 12.24 -19.69
C PRO A 176 7.35 13.69 -20.19
N GLU A 177 6.66 13.93 -21.31
CA GLU A 177 6.54 15.26 -21.90
C GLU A 177 5.31 15.98 -21.34
N GLN A 178 5.53 17.07 -20.62
CA GLN A 178 4.46 17.85 -20.00
C GLN A 178 4.41 19.28 -20.55
N HIS A 179 3.18 19.79 -20.70
CA HIS A 179 2.96 21.17 -21.11
C HIS A 179 3.33 22.14 -19.98
N PHE A 180 3.97 23.27 -20.33
CA PHE A 180 4.53 24.22 -19.35
C PHE A 180 3.55 24.72 -18.29
N ARG A 181 2.25 24.87 -18.63
CA ARG A 181 1.21 25.26 -17.67
C ARG A 181 1.09 24.27 -16.52
N LYS A 182 1.04 22.96 -16.80
CA LYS A 182 0.96 21.92 -15.76
C LYS A 182 2.17 21.97 -14.81
N ILE A 183 3.35 22.26 -15.35
CA ILE A 183 4.60 22.37 -14.57
C ILE A 183 4.55 23.59 -13.65
N LEU A 184 4.06 24.73 -14.16
CA LEU A 184 3.90 25.95 -13.38
C LEU A 184 2.85 25.81 -12.28
N ASP A 185 1.73 25.16 -12.60
CA ASP A 185 0.65 24.87 -11.65
C ASP A 185 1.16 23.97 -10.52
N ALA A 186 1.86 22.88 -10.86
CA ALA A 186 2.48 21.99 -9.88
C ALA A 186 3.54 22.71 -9.01
N ALA A 187 4.29 23.63 -9.63
CA ALA A 187 5.24 24.48 -8.93
C ALA A 187 4.57 25.54 -8.04
N HIS A 188 3.25 25.77 -8.14
CA HIS A 188 2.55 26.91 -7.56
C HIS A 188 3.21 28.26 -7.95
N SER A 189 3.62 28.37 -9.21
CA SER A 189 4.29 29.56 -9.73
C SER A 189 3.31 30.48 -10.45
N GLY A 190 3.29 31.76 -10.09
CA GLY A 190 2.56 32.80 -10.83
C GLY A 190 3.27 33.26 -12.12
N SER A 191 4.23 32.49 -12.64
CA SER A 191 4.99 32.85 -13.85
C SER A 191 4.26 32.40 -15.11
N ASP A 192 4.29 33.20 -16.17
CA ASP A 192 3.71 32.80 -17.47
C ASP A 192 4.63 31.92 -18.33
N LYS A 193 5.88 31.74 -17.91
CA LYS A 193 6.92 31.01 -18.66
C LYS A 193 7.75 30.16 -17.73
N ILE A 194 8.03 28.92 -18.12
CA ILE A 194 8.92 28.03 -17.38
C ILE A 194 10.34 28.61 -17.22
N ALA A 195 10.80 29.42 -18.19
CA ALA A 195 12.09 30.09 -18.13
C ALA A 195 12.17 31.12 -16.99
N HIS A 196 11.04 31.70 -16.58
CA HIS A 196 11.00 32.61 -15.43
C HIS A 196 11.07 31.83 -14.12
N LEU A 197 10.37 30.68 -14.03
CA LEU A 197 10.43 29.78 -12.87
C LEU A 197 11.87 29.35 -12.57
N TYR A 198 12.65 28.99 -13.60
CA TYR A 198 14.03 28.51 -13.44
C TYR A 198 15.11 29.58 -13.71
N SER A 199 14.73 30.85 -13.85
CA SER A 199 15.64 31.95 -14.24
C SER A 199 16.87 32.10 -13.34
N SER A 200 16.75 31.78 -12.05
CA SER A 200 17.86 31.83 -11.08
C SER A 200 18.95 30.77 -11.32
N ARG A 201 18.75 29.84 -12.27
CA ARG A 201 19.66 28.74 -12.61
C ARG A 201 20.01 28.74 -14.08
N ARG A 202 21.07 29.45 -14.47
CA ARG A 202 21.48 29.63 -15.89
C ARG A 202 21.58 28.33 -16.72
N ASP A 203 21.84 27.20 -16.08
CA ASP A 203 21.99 25.89 -16.71
C ASP A 203 20.78 24.95 -16.56
N TRP A 204 19.62 25.43 -16.09
CA TRP A 204 18.45 24.59 -15.81
C TRP A 204 18.00 23.75 -17.02
N THR A 205 18.28 24.23 -18.24
CA THR A 205 18.00 23.52 -19.49
C THR A 205 18.85 22.26 -19.70
N LYS A 206 19.78 21.93 -18.80
CA LYS A 206 20.52 20.66 -18.80
C LYS A 206 19.80 19.54 -18.04
N VAL A 207 18.82 19.90 -17.22
CA VAL A 207 18.04 18.96 -16.39
C VAL A 207 16.56 18.96 -16.74
N ILE A 208 16.08 20.02 -17.39
CA ILE A 208 14.72 20.12 -17.96
C ILE A 208 14.86 20.48 -19.44
N LEU A 209 14.49 19.56 -20.32
CA LEU A 209 14.65 19.66 -21.76
C LEU A 209 13.36 20.09 -22.44
N LYS A 210 13.47 20.67 -23.64
CA LYS A 210 12.33 20.98 -24.51
C LYS A 210 12.01 19.78 -25.39
N ALA A 211 10.74 19.39 -25.47
CA ALA A 211 10.29 18.36 -26.39
C ALA A 211 10.47 18.82 -27.85
N LYS A 212 11.07 17.96 -28.69
CA LYS A 212 11.34 18.29 -30.09
C LYS A 212 10.02 18.30 -30.87
N GLY A 213 9.75 19.37 -31.60
CA GLY A 213 8.53 19.50 -32.41
C GLY A 213 7.26 19.85 -31.63
N ARG A 214 7.33 20.05 -30.31
CA ARG A 214 6.17 20.41 -29.46
C ARG A 214 6.45 21.71 -28.71
N LEU A 215 5.87 22.82 -29.21
CA LEU A 215 6.07 24.13 -28.60
C LEU A 215 5.45 24.19 -27.21
N GLY A 216 6.23 24.60 -26.20
CA GLY A 216 5.76 24.71 -24.81
C GLY A 216 5.72 23.39 -24.03
N TRP A 217 6.28 22.30 -24.58
CA TRP A 217 6.38 21.02 -23.90
C TRP A 217 7.80 20.77 -23.41
N TYR A 218 7.90 20.25 -22.18
CA TYR A 218 9.14 20.04 -21.47
C TYR A 218 9.13 18.68 -20.79
N PHE A 219 10.31 18.11 -20.59
CA PHE A 219 10.49 16.84 -19.90
C PHE A 219 11.77 16.88 -19.07
N MET A 220 11.86 16.03 -18.05
CA MET A 220 13.10 15.88 -17.29
C MET A 220 14.14 15.11 -18.11
N GLU A 221 15.41 15.47 -17.98
CA GLU A 221 16.50 14.74 -18.62
C GLU A 221 16.40 13.23 -18.24
N PRO A 222 16.34 12.29 -19.20
CA PRO A 222 16.08 10.87 -18.93
C PRO A 222 17.11 10.17 -18.02
N SER A 223 18.40 10.44 -18.20
CA SER A 223 19.46 9.92 -17.33
C SER A 223 19.44 10.54 -15.92
N LEU A 224 18.93 11.75 -15.74
CA LEU A 224 18.61 12.30 -14.41
C LEU A 224 17.45 11.53 -13.77
N VAL A 225 16.40 11.19 -14.53
CA VAL A 225 15.29 10.36 -14.02
C VAL A 225 15.82 9.01 -13.55
N VAL A 226 16.70 8.37 -14.32
CA VAL A 226 17.34 7.10 -13.92
C VAL A 226 18.23 7.28 -12.69
N ALA A 227 19.01 8.35 -12.61
CA ALA A 227 19.90 8.62 -11.47
C ALA A 227 19.12 8.87 -10.17
N MET A 228 17.96 9.51 -10.25
CA MET A 228 17.11 9.83 -9.09
C MET A 228 16.07 8.73 -8.78
N SER A 229 16.06 7.63 -9.53
CA SER A 229 15.19 6.46 -9.29
C SER A 229 15.88 5.33 -8.54
N ARG A 230 17.15 5.52 -8.14
CA ARG A 230 17.96 4.58 -7.37
C ARG A 230 17.99 4.99 -5.91
#